data_AF-A0A7V9F8Q8-F1
#
_entry.id   AF-A0A7V9F8Q8-F1
#
_cell.length_a   1.000
_cell.length_b   1.000
_cell.length_c   1.000
_cell.angle_alpha   90.00
_cell.angle_beta   90.00
_cell.angle_gamma   90.00
#
_symmetry.space_group_name_H-M   'P 1'
#
loop_
_entity.id
_entity.type
_entity.pdbx_description
1 polymer ?
#
loop_
_entity_poly.entity_id
_entity_poly.type
_entity_poly.pdbx_seq_one_letter_code
_entity_poly.pdbx_strand_id
1 'polypeptide(L)'
;MRLTYDPENNSLRLVLDDETTPGYAMTRIQGIVDVAANGRLVGVELGASDGAPAARRRLRRWLDDPVAGEFTSVEPDGTAYIELTVGEPDEEVRSSPLDVLVESTADGELVAVVIPRHGPDYEISYPSGNR
;
A
#
# COMPACT_ATOMS: atom_id res chain seq x y z
N MET A 1 -9.90 0.67 5.89
CA MET A 1 -8.81 -0.24 5.46
C MET A 1 -8.37 -1.08 6.64
N ARG A 2 -7.67 -2.20 6.42
CA ARG A 2 -7.11 -3.05 7.47
C ARG A 2 -5.68 -3.48 7.15
N LEU A 3 -4.78 -3.25 8.09
CA LEU A 3 -3.38 -3.68 8.02
C LEU A 3 -3.17 -4.86 8.99
N THR A 4 -2.72 -6.00 8.47
CA THR A 4 -2.49 -7.23 9.27
C THR A 4 -1.03 -7.66 9.16
N TYR A 5 -0.43 -8.08 10.28
CA TYR A 5 0.92 -8.62 10.29
C TYR A 5 0.92 -10.12 9.95
N ASP A 6 1.74 -10.50 8.98
CA ASP A 6 2.08 -11.88 8.66
C ASP A 6 3.47 -12.21 9.24
N PRO A 7 3.54 -13.02 10.32
CA PRO A 7 4.80 -13.39 10.94
C PRO A 7 5.64 -14.37 10.12
N GLU A 8 5.03 -15.16 9.24
CA GLU A 8 5.76 -16.17 8.46
C GLU A 8 6.63 -15.50 7.40
N ASN A 9 6.10 -14.46 6.76
CA ASN A 9 6.79 -13.70 5.71
C ASN A 9 7.39 -12.38 6.23
N ASN A 10 7.23 -12.09 7.52
CA ASN A 10 7.59 -10.82 8.16
C ASN A 10 7.15 -9.59 7.35
N SER A 11 5.87 -9.60 6.95
CA SER A 11 5.27 -8.61 6.07
C SER A 11 3.96 -8.07 6.63
N LEU A 12 3.52 -6.94 6.10
CA LEU A 12 2.23 -6.34 6.39
C LEU A 12 1.34 -6.49 5.19
N ARG A 13 0.11 -6.96 5.40
CA ARG A 13 -0.90 -7.09 4.36
C ARG A 13 -1.97 -6.03 4.58
N LEU A 14 -2.07 -5.10 3.65
CA LEU A 14 -3.05 -4.04 3.60
C LEU A 14 -4.20 -4.45 2.67
N VAL A 15 -5.44 -4.36 3.16
CA VAL A 15 -6.67 -4.63 2.40
C VAL A 15 -7.77 -3.63 2.74
N LEU A 16 -8.85 -3.63 1.96
CA LEU A 16 -10.12 -3.01 2.37
C LEU A 16 -10.75 -3.80 3.54
N ASP A 17 -11.58 -3.15 4.35
CA ASP A 17 -12.14 -3.76 5.57
C ASP A 17 -13.13 -4.89 5.29
N ASP A 18 -13.86 -4.77 4.19
CA ASP A 18 -14.87 -5.72 3.72
C ASP A 18 -14.29 -6.89 2.91
N GLU A 19 -12.97 -6.92 2.71
CA GLU A 19 -12.35 -7.93 1.85
C GLU A 19 -12.29 -9.30 2.52
N THR A 20 -12.99 -10.27 1.93
CA THR A 20 -13.12 -11.65 2.44
C THR A 20 -12.75 -12.73 1.42
N THR A 21 -12.24 -12.38 0.23
CA THR A 21 -12.17 -13.34 -0.88
C THR A 21 -10.91 -14.22 -0.83
N PRO A 22 -11.02 -15.52 -1.17
CA PRO A 22 -9.85 -16.34 -1.48
C PRO A 22 -9.56 -16.37 -2.99
N GLY A 23 -8.28 -16.42 -3.37
CA GLY A 23 -7.83 -16.76 -4.74
C GLY A 23 -7.37 -15.58 -5.60
N TYR A 24 -6.20 -15.02 -5.27
CA TYR A 24 -5.62 -13.87 -5.99
C TYR A 24 -4.34 -14.25 -6.73
N ALA A 25 -4.08 -13.54 -7.83
CA ALA A 25 -2.78 -13.56 -8.48
C ALA A 25 -1.84 -12.61 -7.73
N MET A 26 -0.66 -13.09 -7.35
CA MET A 26 0.38 -12.26 -6.75
C MET A 26 1.35 -11.78 -7.83
N THR A 27 1.60 -10.47 -7.87
CA THR A 27 2.58 -9.86 -8.77
C THR A 27 3.50 -8.95 -7.98
N ARG A 28 4.77 -8.90 -8.36
CA ARG A 28 5.75 -7.97 -7.79
C ARG A 28 5.84 -6.73 -8.67
N ILE A 29 5.73 -5.55 -8.06
CA ILE A 29 5.89 -4.26 -8.71
C ILE A 29 6.89 -3.40 -7.95
N GLN A 30 7.48 -2.43 -8.64
CA GLN A 30 8.28 -1.41 -7.96
C GLN A 30 7.37 -0.46 -7.20
N GLY A 31 7.82 0.01 -6.04
CA GLY A 31 7.13 1.01 -5.25
C GLY A 31 8.08 1.74 -4.31
N ILE A 32 7.49 2.63 -3.52
CA ILE A 32 8.18 3.39 -2.45
C ILE A 32 7.39 3.16 -1.17
N VAL A 33 8.10 3.01 -0.05
CA VAL A 33 7.49 3.01 1.27
C VAL A 33 7.93 4.26 2.01
N ASP A 34 6.97 4.90 2.65
CA ASP A 34 7.23 6.04 3.53
C ASP A 34 7.16 5.57 4.98
N VAL A 35 8.28 5.71 5.67
CA VAL A 35 8.43 5.30 7.08
C VAL A 35 8.87 6.50 7.89
N ALA A 36 8.14 6.78 8.97
CA ALA A 36 8.51 7.80 9.93
C ALA A 36 9.76 7.40 10.73
N ALA A 37 10.48 8.37 11.29
CA ALA A 37 11.70 8.13 12.07
C ALA A 37 11.53 7.16 13.26
N ASN A 38 10.32 7.00 13.78
CA ASN A 38 9.99 6.04 14.86
C ASN A 38 9.69 4.61 14.35
N GLY A 39 9.79 4.35 13.05
CA GLY A 39 9.50 3.08 12.40
C GLY A 39 8.00 2.85 12.12
N ARG A 40 7.17 3.89 12.14
CA ARG A 40 5.75 3.83 11.76
C ARG A 40 5.58 3.91 10.24
N LEU A 41 4.73 3.04 9.69
CA LEU A 41 4.36 3.08 8.29
C LEU A 41 3.40 4.25 8.01
N VAL A 42 3.83 5.19 7.15
CA VAL A 42 3.07 6.38 6.77
C VAL A 42 2.24 6.11 5.52
N GLY A 43 2.84 5.52 4.50
CA GLY A 43 2.16 5.22 3.25
C GLY A 43 2.99 4.35 2.33
N VAL A 44 2.37 3.95 1.22
CA VAL A 44 3.01 3.16 0.17
C VAL A 44 2.64 3.69 -1.21
N GLU A 45 3.65 3.86 -2.03
CA GLU A 45 3.52 4.18 -3.44
C GLU A 45 3.62 2.90 -4.29
N LEU A 46 2.72 2.75 -5.23
CA LEU A 46 2.70 1.68 -6.23
C LEU A 46 3.11 2.29 -7.57
N GLY A 47 4.20 1.77 -8.14
CA GLY A 47 4.79 2.30 -9.37
C GLY A 47 3.85 2.21 -10.58
N ALA A 48 4.00 3.18 -11.48
CA ALA A 48 3.26 3.24 -12.74
C ALA A 48 3.68 2.10 -13.70
N SER A 49 2.71 1.32 -14.17
CA SER A 49 2.93 0.37 -15.27
C SER A 49 2.37 0.86 -16.61
N ASP A 50 1.21 1.53 -16.59
CA ASP A 50 0.38 1.72 -17.80
C ASP A 50 -0.36 3.08 -17.83
N GLY A 51 0.08 4.06 -17.04
CA GLY A 51 -0.54 5.39 -16.94
C GLY A 51 -1.81 5.46 -16.07
N ALA A 52 -2.27 6.69 -15.81
CA ALA A 52 -3.35 6.95 -14.84
C ALA A 52 -4.69 6.25 -15.11
N PRO A 53 -5.20 6.12 -16.36
CA PRO A 53 -6.45 5.39 -16.60
C PRO A 53 -6.37 3.92 -16.21
N ALA A 54 -5.22 3.27 -16.42
CA ALA A 54 -5.02 1.88 -16.06
C ALA A 54 -4.84 1.71 -14.55
N ALA A 55 -4.07 2.60 -13.90
CA ALA A 55 -3.93 2.62 -12.46
C ALA A 55 -5.28 2.85 -11.75
N ARG A 56 -6.09 3.82 -12.20
CA ARG A 56 -7.44 4.05 -11.69
C ARG A 56 -8.36 2.84 -11.85
N ARG A 57 -8.28 2.13 -12.99
CA ARG A 57 -9.04 0.89 -13.18
C ARG A 57 -8.60 -0.19 -12.20
N ARG A 58 -7.29 -0.37 -12.01
CA ARG A 58 -6.71 -1.33 -11.05
C ARG A 58 -7.13 -1.00 -9.62
N LEU A 59 -7.14 0.27 -9.24
CA LEU A 59 -7.47 0.75 -7.89
C LEU A 59 -8.95 1.12 -7.71
N ARG A 60 -9.83 0.79 -8.67
CA ARG A 60 -11.22 1.25 -8.66
C ARG A 60 -11.93 0.99 -7.33
N ARG A 61 -11.80 -0.21 -6.78
CA ARG A 61 -12.41 -0.57 -5.49
C ARG A 61 -11.90 0.26 -4.32
N TRP A 62 -10.64 0.66 -4.34
CA TRP A 62 -10.03 1.48 -3.30
C TRP A 62 -10.46 2.94 -3.42
N LEU A 63 -10.52 3.45 -4.65
CA LEU A 63 -10.95 4.83 -4.95
C LEU A 63 -12.45 5.04 -4.72
N ASP A 64 -13.27 4.02 -5.00
CA ASP A 64 -14.73 4.08 -4.83
C ASP A 64 -15.17 3.77 -3.38
N ASP A 65 -14.26 3.27 -2.53
CA ASP A 65 -14.55 3.03 -1.11
C ASP A 65 -14.62 4.38 -0.36
N PRO A 66 -15.67 4.62 0.43
CA PRO A 66 -15.90 5.93 1.06
C PRO A 66 -14.84 6.32 2.10
N VAL A 67 -14.09 5.35 2.63
CA VAL A 67 -13.03 5.59 3.62
C VAL A 67 -11.66 5.50 2.95
N ALA A 68 -11.37 4.40 2.26
CA ALA A 68 -10.07 4.19 1.63
C ALA A 68 -9.80 5.18 0.49
N GLY A 69 -10.85 5.66 -0.19
CA GLY A 69 -10.74 6.63 -1.27
C GLY A 69 -10.23 8.00 -0.80
N GLU A 70 -10.44 8.36 0.48
CA GLU A 70 -9.87 9.60 1.05
C GLU A 70 -8.35 9.53 1.21
N PHE A 71 -7.79 8.31 1.31
CA PHE A 71 -6.37 8.06 1.53
C PHE A 71 -5.67 7.44 0.31
N THR A 72 -6.39 7.27 -0.81
CA THR A 72 -5.86 6.67 -2.03
C THR A 72 -5.87 7.70 -3.15
N SER A 73 -4.70 8.01 -3.70
CA SER A 73 -4.56 8.91 -4.85
C SER A 73 -3.93 8.18 -6.04
N VAL A 74 -4.22 8.69 -7.25
CA VAL A 74 -3.57 8.28 -8.49
C VAL A 74 -3.08 9.51 -9.22
N GLU A 75 -1.78 9.57 -9.41
CA GLU A 75 -1.08 10.66 -10.07
C GLU A 75 -1.25 10.58 -11.61
N PRO A 76 -1.02 11.68 -12.34
CA PRO A 76 -1.19 11.72 -13.80
C PRO A 76 -0.31 10.72 -14.57
N ASP A 77 0.84 10.35 -14.02
CA ASP A 77 1.77 9.37 -14.59
C ASP A 77 1.32 7.91 -14.36
N GLY A 78 0.29 7.69 -13.54
CA GLY A 78 -0.22 6.37 -13.18
C GLY A 78 0.42 5.74 -11.95
N THR A 79 1.25 6.49 -11.24
CA THR A 79 1.68 6.15 -9.90
C THR A 79 0.50 6.29 -8.93
N ALA A 80 0.41 5.42 -7.93
CA ALA A 80 -0.66 5.49 -6.95
C ALA A 80 -0.08 5.53 -5.54
N TYR A 81 -0.64 6.38 -4.69
CA TYR A 81 -0.25 6.48 -3.29
C TYR A 81 -1.39 6.06 -2.39
N ILE A 82 -1.07 5.24 -1.38
CA ILE A 82 -2.00 4.84 -0.33
C ILE A 82 -1.43 5.32 1.01
N GLU A 83 -2.05 6.35 1.57
CA GLU A 83 -1.74 6.88 2.89
C GLU A 83 -2.34 5.97 3.97
N LEU A 84 -1.58 5.68 5.02
CA LEU A 84 -1.97 4.78 6.11
C LEU A 84 -2.01 5.49 7.46
N THR A 85 -1.13 6.46 7.65
CA THR A 85 -1.14 7.30 8.83
C THR A 85 -1.00 8.74 8.38
N VAL A 86 -1.91 9.60 8.85
CA VAL A 86 -1.72 11.05 8.71
C VAL A 86 -0.47 11.43 9.51
N GLY A 87 0.58 11.83 8.80
CA GLY A 87 1.83 12.25 9.41
C GLY A 87 1.61 13.41 10.39
N GLU A 88 2.35 13.42 11.50
CA GLU A 88 2.40 14.62 12.33
C GLU A 88 3.22 15.69 11.58
N PRO A 89 2.86 16.98 11.66
CA PRO A 89 3.46 18.02 10.82
C PRO A 89 4.98 18.20 11.00
N ASP A 90 5.56 17.69 12.08
CA ASP A 90 7.00 17.76 12.39
C ASP A 90 7.69 16.38 12.34
N GLU A 91 7.00 15.33 11.87
CA GLU A 91 7.56 13.98 11.79
C GLU A 91 8.48 13.85 10.56
N GLU A 92 9.74 13.47 10.78
CA GLU A 92 10.66 13.14 9.69
C GLU A 92 10.21 11.83 9.04
N VAL A 93 9.83 11.90 7.75
CA VAL A 93 9.45 10.76 6.92
C VAL A 93 10.57 10.46 5.94
N ARG A 94 10.92 9.18 5.83
CA ARG A 94 11.90 8.68 4.85
C ARG A 94 11.21 7.80 3.83
N SER A 95 11.44 8.13 2.57
CA SER A 95 11.00 7.35 1.43
C SER A 95 12.09 6.36 1.03
N SER A 96 11.74 5.10 0.83
CA SER A 96 12.69 4.06 0.41
C SER A 96 12.09 3.17 -0.67
N PRO A 97 12.85 2.81 -1.72
CA PRO A 97 12.36 1.91 -2.75
C PRO A 97 12.12 0.51 -2.17
N LEU A 98 11.09 -0.16 -2.68
CA LEU A 98 10.86 -1.57 -2.41
C LEU A 98 10.21 -2.30 -3.58
N ASP A 99 10.38 -3.62 -3.54
CA ASP A 99 9.55 -4.55 -4.30
C ASP A 99 8.25 -4.82 -3.54
N VAL A 100 7.16 -4.20 -3.98
CA VAL A 100 5.82 -4.40 -3.41
C VAL A 100 5.21 -5.65 -4.02
N LEU A 101 4.66 -6.53 -3.20
CA LEU A 101 3.80 -7.61 -3.67
C LEU A 101 2.35 -7.11 -3.69
N VAL A 102 1.67 -7.26 -4.81
CA VAL A 102 0.24 -6.93 -4.95
C VAL A 102 -0.55 -8.18 -5.24
N GLU A 103 -1.70 -8.30 -4.58
CA GLU A 103 -2.70 -9.32 -4.88
C GLU A 103 -3.77 -8.70 -5.77
N SER A 104 -4.13 -9.38 -6.86
CA SER A 104 -5.15 -8.89 -7.78
C SER A 104 -6.18 -9.96 -8.13
N THR A 105 -7.38 -9.49 -8.47
CA THR A 105 -8.44 -10.33 -9.06
C THR A 105 -8.02 -10.82 -10.45
N ALA A 106 -8.78 -11.76 -11.03
CA ALA A 106 -8.56 -12.21 -12.39
C ALA A 106 -8.67 -11.08 -13.43
N ASP A 107 -9.45 -10.04 -13.14
CA ASP A 107 -9.62 -8.85 -13.98
C ASP A 107 -8.53 -7.79 -13.75
N GLY A 108 -7.59 -8.06 -12.84
CA GLY A 108 -6.46 -7.18 -12.54
C GLY A 108 -6.79 -6.01 -11.61
N GLU A 109 -7.89 -6.09 -10.85
CA GLU A 109 -8.16 -5.13 -9.78
C GLU A 109 -7.32 -5.44 -8.55
N LEU A 110 -6.76 -4.41 -7.92
CA LEU A 110 -5.97 -4.53 -6.70
C LEU A 110 -6.86 -4.94 -5.53
N VAL A 111 -6.44 -5.99 -4.81
CA VAL A 111 -7.13 -6.50 -3.64
C VAL A 111 -6.32 -6.31 -2.37
N ALA A 112 -5.01 -6.53 -2.44
CA ALA A 112 -4.13 -6.32 -1.30
C ALA A 112 -2.77 -5.76 -1.73
N VAL A 113 -2.16 -5.04 -0.81
CA VAL A 113 -0.75 -4.64 -0.88
C VAL A 113 -0.01 -5.35 0.25
N VAL A 114 1.05 -6.08 -0.11
CA VAL A 114 1.91 -6.80 0.82
C VAL A 114 3.26 -6.09 0.88
N ILE A 115 3.56 -5.54 2.06
CA ILE A 115 4.68 -4.65 2.33
C ILE A 115 5.67 -5.39 3.25
N PRO A 116 6.88 -5.72 2.81
CA PRO A 116 7.90 -6.27 3.69
C PRO A 116 8.24 -5.28 4.81
N ARG A 117 8.46 -5.77 6.03
CA ARG A 117 8.77 -4.89 7.17
C ARG A 117 10.20 -4.37 7.19
N HIS A 118 11.08 -4.96 6.39
CA HIS A 118 12.49 -4.58 6.34
C HIS A 118 12.91 -4.42 4.88
N GLY A 119 13.61 -3.34 4.61
CA GLY A 119 14.35 -3.16 3.36
C GLY A 119 15.78 -2.71 3.65
N PRO A 120 16.55 -2.39 2.60
CA PRO A 120 17.93 -1.93 2.74
C PRO A 120 18.08 -0.71 3.66
N ASP A 121 17.11 0.21 3.59
CA ASP A 121 17.20 1.54 4.21
C ASP A 121 16.03 1.87 5.15
N TYR A 122 15.17 0.88 5.47
CA TYR A 122 14.02 1.08 6.36
C TYR A 122 13.70 -0.16 7.21
N GLU A 123 13.08 0.10 8.36
CA GLU A 123 12.48 -0.91 9.22
C GLU A 123 11.14 -0.40 9.76
N ILE A 124 10.09 -1.22 9.60
CA ILE A 124 8.74 -0.94 10.10
C ILE A 124 8.57 -1.63 11.46
N SER A 125 8.72 -0.86 12.53
CA SER A 125 8.65 -1.31 13.92
C SER A 125 7.22 -1.42 14.42
N TYR A 126 6.35 -0.52 13.96
CA TYR A 126 4.93 -0.48 14.34
C TYR A 126 4.07 -0.57 13.08
N PRO A 127 3.34 -1.68 12.86
CA PRO A 127 2.20 -1.60 11.98
C PRO A 127 1.18 -0.73 12.71
N SER A 128 1.06 0.54 12.35
CA SER A 128 -0.07 1.34 12.81
C SER A 128 -1.33 0.64 12.26
N GLY A 129 -2.02 -0.09 13.15
CA GLY A 129 -3.41 -0.43 12.95
C GLY A 129 -4.19 0.88 12.95
N ASN A 130 -5.04 1.05 11.94
CA ASN A 130 -5.84 2.25 11.74
C ASN A 130 -6.48 2.75 13.03
N ARG A 131 -6.39 4.06 13.26
CA ARG A 131 -7.29 4.77 14.16
C ARG A 131 -8.62 5.00 13.48
#